data_AF-A0A355YN90-F1
#
_entry.id   AF-A0A355YN90-F1
#
_cell.length_a   1.000
_cell.length_b   1.000
_cell.length_c   1.000
_cell.angle_alpha   90.00
_cell.angle_beta   90.00
_cell.angle_gamma   90.00
#
_symmetry.space_group_name_H-M   'P 1'
#
loop_
_entity.id
_entity.type
_entity.pdbx_description
1 polymer ?
#
loop_
_entity_poly.entity_id
_entity_poly.type
_entity_poly.pdbx_seq_one_letter_code
_entity_poly.pdbx_strand_id
1 'polypeptide(L)' 'LIIDEFMSAYNYGLINQKEALDFLLNRPGKLEVVLTGRDPGQEILNLADYVTEMKKVKHPFDQGIPARKGIEM' A
#
# COMPACT_ATOMS: atom_id res chain seq x y z
N LEU A 1 13.23 -0.30 0.11
CA LEU A 1 12.44 -1.48 -0.25
C LEU A 1 11.05 -1.01 -0.64
N ILE A 2 10.54 -1.43 -1.80
CA ILE A 2 9.18 -1.11 -2.24
C ILE A 2 8.37 -2.39 -2.14
N ILE A 3 7.24 -2.34 -1.44
CA ILE A 3 6.32 -3.46 -1.32
C ILE A 3 4.98 -3.02 -1.89
N ASP A 4 4.80 -3.37 -3.16
CA ASP A 4 3.60 -3.01 -3.91
C ASP A 4 2.41 -3.89 -3.47
N GLU A 5 1.22 -3.30 -3.39
CA GLU A 5 -0.03 -3.95 -2.94
C GLU A 5 0.06 -4.62 -1.55
N PHE A 6 0.94 -4.10 -0.69
CA PHE A 6 1.09 -4.59 0.68
C PHE A 6 -0.23 -4.53 1.46
N MET A 7 -0.99 -3.43 1.36
CA MET A 7 -2.23 -3.29 2.14
C MET A 7 -3.25 -4.36 1.78
N SER A 8 -3.33 -4.74 0.51
CA SER A 8 -4.19 -5.83 0.04
C SER A 8 -3.79 -7.15 0.71
N ALA A 9 -2.51 -7.51 0.67
CA ALA A 9 -2.02 -8.74 1.32
C ALA A 9 -2.23 -8.73 2.84
N TYR A 10 -2.01 -7.59 3.49
CA TYR A 10 -2.16 -7.40 4.93
C TYR A 10 -3.63 -7.47 5.38
N ASN A 11 -4.51 -6.74 4.70
CA ASN A 11 -5.93 -6.63 5.05
C ASN A 11 -6.69 -7.95 4.82
N TYR A 12 -6.33 -8.70 3.77
CA TYR A 12 -6.93 -10.01 3.49
C TYR A 12 -6.28 -11.17 4.27
N GLY A 13 -5.30 -10.88 5.14
CA GLY A 13 -4.62 -11.91 5.95
C GLY A 13 -3.79 -12.91 5.13
N LEU A 14 -3.36 -12.52 3.93
CA LEU A 14 -2.48 -13.34 3.09
C LEU A 14 -1.05 -13.41 3.65
N ILE A 15 -0.69 -12.43 4.47
CA ILE A 15 0.54 -12.40 5.27
C ILE A 15 0.18 -12.30 6.75
N ASN A 16 1.06 -12.83 7.61
CA ASN A 16 0.90 -12.69 9.04
C ASN A 16 1.07 -11.22 9.45
N GLN A 17 -0.01 -10.62 9.96
CA GLN A 17 -0.03 -9.21 10.30
C GLN A 17 0.99 -8.85 11.39
N LYS A 18 1.15 -9.71 12.40
CA LYS A 18 2.11 -9.47 13.48
C LYS A 18 3.54 -9.46 12.95
N GLU A 19 3.92 -10.46 12.16
CA GLU A 19 5.26 -10.53 11.56
C GLU A 19 5.53 -9.34 10.64
N ALA A 20 4.51 -8.88 9.91
CA ALA A 20 4.62 -7.72 9.04
C ALA A 20 4.87 -6.42 9.83
N LEU A 21 4.14 -6.19 10.93
CA LEU A 21 4.37 -5.04 11.82
C LEU A 21 5.73 -5.12 12.51
N ASP A 22 6.11 -6.31 13.00
CA ASP A 22 7.40 -6.54 13.65
C ASP A 22 8.56 -6.25 12.69
N PHE A 23 8.44 -6.63 11.41
CA PHE A 23 9.41 -6.27 10.37
C PHE A 23 9.50 -4.76 10.17
N LEU A 24 8.37 -4.06 10.04
CA LEU A 24 8.37 -2.61 9.82
C LEU A 24 8.99 -1.85 10.99
N LEU A 25 8.75 -2.31 12.22
CA LEU A 25 9.32 -1.77 13.46
C LEU A 25 10.82 -2.01 13.59
N ASN A 26 11.27 -3.22 13.25
CA ASN A 26 12.66 -3.66 13.49
C ASN A 26 13.52 -3.67 12.23
N ARG A 27 13.08 -3.02 11.16
CA ARG A 27 13.82 -2.90 9.92
C ARG A 27 15.23 -2.31 10.17
N PRO A 28 16.26 -2.68 9.40
CA PRO A 28 17.57 -2.08 9.52
C PRO A 28 17.51 -0.55 9.43
N GLY A 29 18.24 0.18 10.28
CA GLY A 29 18.03 1.62 10.46
C GLY A 29 18.24 2.51 9.24
N LYS A 30 18.95 2.04 8.20
CA LYS A 30 19.11 2.77 6.92
C LYS A 30 18.12 2.33 5.83
N LEU A 31 17.25 1.36 6.13
CA LEU A 31 16.29 0.84 5.18
C LEU A 31 15.02 1.71 5.19
N GLU A 32 14.83 2.44 4.11
CA GLU A 32 13.53 3.04 3.81
C GLU A 32 12.59 2.00 3.19
N VAL A 33 11.32 2.06 3.58
CA VAL A 33 10.28 1.15 3.11
C VAL A 33 9.13 1.98 2.56
N VAL A 34 8.71 1.68 1.34
CA VAL A 34 7.53 2.26 0.70
C VAL A 34 6.50 1.17 0.55
N LEU A 35 5.30 1.42 1.08
CA LEU A 35 4.16 0.52 0.99
C LEU A 35 3.08 1.16 0.12
N THR A 36 2.43 0.37 -0.73
CA THR A 36 1.29 0.81 -1.53
C THR A 36 0.06 -0.04 -1.23
N GLY A 37 -1.09 0.45 -1.68
CA GLY A 37 -2.39 -0.21 -1.53
C GLY A 37 -3.43 0.76 -0.97
N ARG A 38 -4.61 0.21 -0.65
CA ARG A 38 -5.77 0.97 -0.21
C ARG A 38 -6.13 0.62 1.23
N ASP A 39 -6.84 1.53 1.88
CA ASP A 39 -7.43 1.34 3.21
C ASP A 39 -6.42 0.82 4.26
N PRO A 40 -5.30 1.53 4.51
CA PRO A 40 -4.31 1.11 5.49
C PRO A 40 -4.92 1.10 6.90
N GLY A 41 -4.60 0.07 7.69
CA GLY A 41 -4.94 0.00 9.11
C GLY A 41 -4.31 1.13 9.93
N GLN A 42 -4.94 1.50 11.04
CA GLN A 42 -4.48 2.60 11.91
C GLN A 42 -3.07 2.35 12.47
N GLU A 43 -2.74 1.09 12.73
CA GLU A 43 -1.41 0.67 13.19
C GLU A 43 -0.31 0.98 12.16
N ILE A 44 -0.59 0.78 10.87
CA ILE A 44 0.37 1.11 9.80
C ILE A 44 0.50 2.63 9.67
N LEU A 45 -0.63 3.35 9.70
CA LEU A 45 -0.65 4.82 9.65
C LEU A 45 0.15 5.43 10.81
N ASN A 46 0.03 4.88 12.02
CA ASN A 46 0.76 5.36 13.18
C ASN A 46 2.27 5.08 13.10
N LEU A 47 2.67 4.01 12.41
CA LEU A 47 4.08 3.65 12.22
C LEU A 47 4.74 4.42 11.07
N ALA A 48 3.96 4.94 10.13
CA ALA A 48 4.47 5.59 8.95
C ALA A 48 4.96 7.02 9.24
N ASP A 49 6.19 7.33 8.83
CA ASP A 49 6.74 8.68 8.89
C ASP A 49 6.06 9.61 7.86
N TYR A 50 5.67 9.05 6.71
CA TYR A 50 4.98 9.76 5.63
C TYR A 50 3.75 8.97 5.16
N VAL A 51 2.66 9.69 4.93
CA VAL A 51 1.43 9.14 4.35
C VAL A 51 0.98 10.04 3.21
N THR A 52 0.81 9.48 2.01
CA THR A 52 0.23 10.17 0.86
C THR A 52 -1.05 9.46 0.43
N GLU A 53 -2.14 10.21 0.34
CA GLU A 53 -3.45 9.69 -0.06
C GLU A 53 -3.76 10.05 -1.52
N MET A 54 -3.87 9.04 -2.38
CA MET A 54 -4.29 9.22 -3.77
C MET A 54 -5.82 9.17 -3.89
N LYS A 55 -6.47 10.33 -4.00
CA LYS A 55 -7.93 10.41 -4.18
C LYS A 55 -8.32 10.35 -5.65
N LYS A 56 -9.23 9.44 -6.00
CA LYS A 56 -9.83 9.36 -7.35
C LYS A 56 -10.79 10.53 -7.59
N VAL A 57 -10.26 11.68 -8.02
CA VAL A 57 -11.08 12.84 -8.42
C VAL A 57 -11.81 12.59 -9.75
N LYS A 58 -11.15 11.90 -10.69
CA LYS A 58 -11.71 11.45 -11.97
C LYS A 58 -10.89 10.27 -12.51
N HIS A 59 -11.52 9.34 -13.20
CA HIS A 59 -10.83 8.23 -13.86
C HIS A 59 -11.52 7.86 -15.19
N PRO A 60 -10.80 7.48 -16.27
CA PRO A 60 -11.40 7.06 -17.54
C PRO A 60 -12.43 5.92 -17.41
N PHE A 61 -12.20 5.03 -16.43
CA PHE A 61 -13.15 3.97 -16.08
C PHE A 61 -14.54 4.51 -15.71
N ASP A 62 -14.63 5.70 -15.11
CA ASP A 62 -15.92 6.33 -14.77
C ASP A 62 -16.73 6.71 -16.03
N GLN A 63 -16.07 6.78 -17.19
CA GLN A 63 -16.68 7.01 -18.50
C GLN A 63 -16.87 5.71 -19.31
N GLY A 64 -16.66 4.54 -18.69
CA GLY A 64 -16.76 3.24 -19.35
C GLY A 64 -15.55 2.87 -20.23
N ILE A 65 -14.45 3.63 -20.17
CA ILE A 65 -13.22 3.29 -20.88
C ILE A 65 -12.50 2.18 -20.09
N PRO A 66 -12.29 0.98 -20.68
CA PRO A 66 -11.63 -0.12 -19.99
C PRO A 66 -10.13 0.14 -19.83
N ALA A 67 -9.47 -0.74 -19.07
CA ALA A 67 -8.02 -0.72 -18.91
C ALA A 67 -7.30 -0.79 -20.27
N ARG A 68 -6.25 0.02 -20.43
CA ARG A 68 -5.46 0.15 -21.65
C ARG A 68 -4.05 -0.33 -21.37
N LYS A 69 -3.54 -1.17 -22.28
CA LYS A 69 -2.18 -1.68 -22.22
C LYS A 69 -1.16 -0.52 -22.14
N GLY A 70 -0.29 -0.59 -21.14
CA GLY A 70 0.75 0.41 -20.90
C GLY A 70 0.31 1.63 -20.09
N ILE A 71 -0.97 1.72 -19.71
CA ILE A 71 -1.48 2.74 -18.79
C ILE A 71 -1.98 2.07 -17.50
N GLU A 72 -2.86 1.09 -17.63
CA GLU A 72 -3.40 0.31 -16.53
C GLU A 72 -2.96 -1.17 -16.65
N MET A 73 -2.92 -1.90 -15.52
CA MET A 73 -2.57 -3.33 -15.40
C MET A 73 -3.71 -4.09 -14.73
#